data_AF-K1T4T6-F1
#
_entry.id   AF-K1T4T6-F1
#
_cell.length_a   1.000
_cell.length_b   1.000
_cell.length_c   1.000
_cell.angle_alpha   90.00
_cell.angle_beta   90.00
_cell.angle_gamma   90.00
#
_symmetry.space_group_name_H-M   'P 1'
#
loop_
_entity.id
_entity.type
_entity.pdbx_description
1 polymer ?
#
loop_
_entity_poly.entity_id
_entity_poly.type
_entity_poly.pdbx_seq_one_letter_code
_entity_poly.pdbx_strand_id
1 'polypeptide(L)' 'MNAMNKVILLLIFSILTTTSMAQKKIKQTAGRDQLGTFAPKFAELNDDILFGEVWSRTEQLGLRDRSLAQSPHSSVKE' A
#
# COMPACT_ATOMS: atom_id res chain seq x y z
N MET A 1 38.02 12.46 -9.90
CA MET A 1 36.99 11.40 -9.97
C MET A 1 37.25 10.54 -11.20
N ASN A 2 37.52 9.26 -11.00
CA ASN A 2 38.00 8.37 -12.06
C ASN A 2 36.79 7.79 -12.81
N ALA A 3 36.96 7.39 -14.08
CA ALA A 3 35.86 6.85 -14.90
C ALA A 3 35.10 5.71 -14.18
N MET A 4 35.83 4.85 -13.48
CA MET A 4 35.30 3.77 -12.65
C MET A 4 34.46 4.26 -11.46
N ASN A 5 34.87 5.34 -10.78
CA ASN A 5 34.07 5.94 -9.69
C ASN A 5 32.73 6.48 -10.20
N LYS A 6 32.68 6.99 -11.44
CA LYS A 6 31.43 7.46 -12.05
C LYS A 6 30.46 6.31 -12.35
N VAL A 7 30.99 5.18 -12.83
CA VAL A 7 30.19 3.97 -13.09
C VAL A 7 29.60 3.42 -11.79
N ILE A 8 30.41 3.31 -10.74
CA ILE A 8 29.94 2.86 -9.42
C ILE A 8 28.83 3.79 -8.89
N LEU A 9 29.00 5.10 -9.01
CA LEU A 9 28.01 6.08 -8.56
C LEU A 9 26.66 5.94 -9.30
N LEU A 10 26.70 5.69 -10.61
CA LEU A 10 25.50 5.48 -11.44
C LEU A 10 24.75 4.19 -11.05
N LEU A 11 25.48 3.12 -10.71
CA LEU A 11 24.88 1.87 -10.26
C LEU A 11 24.18 2.02 -8.91
N ILE A 12 24.81 2.72 -7.95
CA ILE A 12 24.21 2.98 -6.63
C ILE A 12 22.97 3.87 -6.76
N PHE A 13 23.04 4.91 -7.59
CA PHE A 13 21.90 5.80 -7.86
C PHE A 13 20.73 5.05 -8.52
N SER A 14 21.02 4.15 -9.46
CA SER A 14 20.00 3.31 -10.09
C SER A 14 19.25 2.45 -9.07
N ILE A 15 19.96 1.79 -8.14
CA ILE A 15 19.34 0.94 -7.11
C ILE A 15 18.48 1.78 -6.15
N LEU A 16 18.94 2.98 -5.81
CA LEU A 16 18.22 3.91 -4.94
C LEU A 16 16.88 4.39 -5.56
N THR A 17 16.82 4.56 -6.88
CA THR A 17 15.57 4.96 -7.55
C THR A 17 14.52 3.85 -7.56
N THR A 18 14.93 2.58 -7.62
CA THR A 18 13.99 1.44 -7.66
C THR A 18 13.30 1.21 -6.33
N THR A 19 13.94 1.52 -5.20
CA THR A 19 13.35 1.38 -3.86
C THR A 19 12.39 2.53 -3.52
N SER A 20 12.57 3.71 -4.13
CA SER A 20 11.71 4.88 -3.85
C SER A 20 10.38 4.88 -4.60
N MET A 21 10.20 4.02 -5.61
CA MET A 21 8.89 3.79 -6.26
C MET A 21 7.94 2.92 -5.40
N ALA A 22 8.28 2.74 -4.11
CA ALA A 22 7.41 2.12 -3.12
C ALA A 22 6.15 2.98 -2.89
N GLN A 23 5.10 2.58 -3.58
CA GLN A 23 3.68 2.75 -3.25
C GLN A 23 3.23 4.20 -2.97
N LYS A 24 2.86 4.93 -4.04
CA LYS A 24 2.04 6.13 -3.92
C LYS A 24 0.70 5.76 -3.28
N LYS A 25 0.46 6.18 -2.04
CA LYS A 25 -0.80 5.95 -1.32
C LYS A 25 -1.97 6.62 -2.07
N ILE A 26 -2.82 5.82 -2.70
CA ILE A 26 -4.07 6.28 -3.33
C ILE A 26 -5.11 6.43 -2.22
N LYS A 27 -5.60 7.66 -1.99
CA LYS A 27 -6.67 7.91 -1.02
C LYS A 27 -8.01 7.45 -1.58
N GLN A 28 -8.71 6.61 -0.83
CA GLN A 28 -10.07 6.16 -1.16
C GLN A 28 -11.10 7.12 -0.55
N THR A 29 -12.17 7.42 -1.29
CA THR A 29 -13.28 8.31 -0.85
C THR A 29 -14.67 7.71 -1.05
N ALA A 30 -14.73 6.48 -1.55
CA ALA A 30 -15.99 5.83 -1.92
C ALA A 30 -16.96 5.70 -0.73
N GLY A 31 -16.45 5.52 0.50
CA GLY A 31 -17.26 5.46 1.71
C GLY A 31 -17.98 6.77 1.96
N ARG A 32 -17.27 7.91 1.90
CA ARG A 32 -17.89 9.24 2.05
C ARG A 32 -18.81 9.57 0.87
N ASP A 33 -18.42 9.23 -0.36
CA ASP A 33 -19.20 9.55 -1.56
C ASP A 33 -20.54 8.80 -1.60
N GLN A 34 -20.58 7.55 -1.14
CA GLN A 34 -21.78 6.71 -1.24
C GLN A 34 -22.56 6.59 0.07
N LEU A 35 -21.86 6.61 1.22
CA LEU A 35 -22.44 6.31 2.53
C LEU A 35 -22.34 7.49 3.50
N GLY A 36 -21.77 8.62 3.10
CA GLY A 36 -21.49 9.75 3.99
C GLY A 36 -22.73 10.31 4.69
N THR A 37 -23.89 10.35 4.01
CA THR A 37 -25.17 10.81 4.60
C THR A 37 -25.90 9.72 5.36
N PHE A 38 -25.87 8.48 4.86
CA PHE A 38 -26.57 7.35 5.47
C PHE A 38 -25.88 6.82 6.74
N ALA A 39 -24.56 6.69 6.70
CA ALA A 39 -23.73 6.12 7.75
C ALA A 39 -22.40 6.90 7.87
N PRO A 40 -22.43 8.16 8.35
CA PRO A 40 -21.26 9.05 8.36
C PRO A 40 -20.06 8.46 9.08
N LYS A 41 -20.27 7.78 10.21
CA LYS A 41 -19.17 7.17 10.96
C LYS A 41 -18.58 5.95 10.26
N PHE A 42 -19.41 5.18 9.54
CA PHE A 42 -18.93 4.05 8.75
C PHE A 42 -18.10 4.55 7.56
N ALA A 43 -18.57 5.60 6.87
CA ALA A 43 -17.83 6.25 5.79
C ALA A 43 -16.45 6.76 6.24
N GLU A 44 -16.38 7.40 7.42
CA GLU A 44 -15.11 7.84 8.03
C GLU A 44 -14.18 6.65 8.32
N LEU A 45 -14.68 5.61 8.99
CA LEU A 45 -13.87 4.44 9.33
C LEU A 45 -13.39 3.68 8.08
N ASN A 46 -14.21 3.59 7.04
CA ASN A 46 -13.84 2.95 5.78
C ASN A 46 -12.70 3.68 5.07
N ASP A 47 -12.85 4.98 4.86
CA ASP A 47 -11.92 5.75 4.03
C ASP A 47 -10.63 6.08 4.79
N ASP A 48 -10.75 6.52 6.04
CA ASP A 48 -9.62 7.06 6.79
C ASP A 48 -8.86 5.96 7.56
N ILE A 49 -9.55 4.98 8.15
CA ILE A 49 -8.90 3.92 8.95
C ILE A 49 -8.61 2.68 8.11
N LEU A 50 -9.63 2.05 7.51
CA LEU A 50 -9.45 0.79 6.81
C LEU A 50 -8.52 0.97 5.61
N PHE A 51 -8.83 1.88 4.69
CA PHE A 51 -7.99 2.15 3.51
C PHE A 51 -6.89 3.17 3.74
N GLY A 52 -7.11 4.13 4.64
CA GLY A 52 -6.13 5.16 4.96
C GLY A 52 -5.03 4.72 5.92
N GLU A 53 -5.21 3.69 6.75
CA GLU A 53 -4.18 3.27 7.71
C GLU A 53 -3.87 1.78 7.69
N VAL A 54 -4.87 0.90 7.66
CA VAL A 54 -4.66 -0.55 7.78
C VAL A 54 -4.17 -1.12 6.45
N TRP A 55 -4.94 -0.90 5.38
CA TRP A 55 -4.64 -1.40 4.04
C TRP A 55 -3.52 -0.65 3.33
N SER A 56 -3.09 0.51 3.84
CA SER A 56 -1.94 1.23 3.28
C SER A 56 -0.58 0.72 3.79
N ARG A 57 -0.53 -0.16 4.80
CA ARG A 57 0.74 -0.66 5.40
C ARG A 57 1.48 -1.69 4.56
N THR A 58 1.62 -1.50 3.25
CA THR A 58 2.14 -2.49 2.27
C THR A 58 3.52 -3.05 2.61
N GLU A 59 4.32 -2.32 3.39
CA GLU A 59 5.64 -2.75 3.89
C GLU A 59 5.60 -3.97 4.82
N GLN A 60 4.46 -4.27 5.43
CA GLN A 60 4.30 -5.38 6.38
C GLN A 60 3.78 -6.66 5.72
N LEU A 61 2.99 -6.53 4.65
CA LEU A 61 2.38 -7.65 3.93
C LEU A 61 1.99 -7.18 2.52
N GLY A 62 2.29 -7.93 1.46
CA GLY A 62 1.91 -7.53 0.10
C GLY A 62 0.39 -7.47 -0.12
N LEU A 63 -0.07 -6.70 -1.11
CA LEU A 63 -1.51 -6.60 -1.43
C LEU A 63 -2.15 -7.96 -1.76
N ARG A 64 -1.41 -8.82 -2.47
CA ARG A 64 -1.84 -10.20 -2.78
C ARG A 64 -2.11 -10.99 -1.50
N ASP A 65 -1.21 -10.93 -0.53
CA ASP A 65 -1.31 -11.73 0.69
C ASP A 65 -2.45 -11.24 1.61
N ARG A 66 -2.76 -9.94 1.60
CA ARG A 66 -3.96 -9.38 2.26
C ARG A 66 -5.25 -9.90 1.66
N SER A 67 -5.32 -10.00 0.32
CA SER A 67 -6.49 -10.55 -0.36
C SER A 67 -6.70 -12.03 -0.02
N LEU A 68 -5.62 -12.79 0.15
CA LEU A 68 -5.67 -14.20 0.53
C LEU A 68 -6.16 -14.39 1.97
N ALA A 69 -5.69 -13.58 2.92
CA ALA A 69 -6.17 -13.63 4.31
C ALA A 69 -7.65 -13.27 4.46
N GLN A 70 -8.19 -12.47 3.53
CA GLN A 70 -9.61 -12.08 3.51
C GLN A 70 -10.48 -13.08 2.74
N SER A 71 -9.86 -13.96 1.93
CA SER A 71 -10.56 -15.01 1.20
C SER A 71 -10.95 -16.14 2.17
N PRO A 72 -12.23 -16.53 2.23
CA PRO A 72 -12.72 -17.52 3.21
C PRO A 72 -12.11 -18.92 3.04
N HIS A 73 -11.37 -19.15 1.96
CA HIS A 73 -10.77 -20.46 1.66
C HIS A 73 -9.43 -20.70 2.38
N SER A 74 -8.85 -19.72 3.08
CA SER A 74 -7.56 -19.90 3.76
C SER A 74 -7.65 -20.43 5.20
N SER A 75 -8.85 -20.58 5.76
CA SER A 75 -9.05 -20.97 7.17
C SER A 75 -9.44 -22.44 7.38
N VAL A 76 -9.51 -23.25 6.33
CA VAL A 76 -9.71 -24.71 6.46
C VAL A 76 -8.35 -25.40 6.32
N LYS A 77 -7.63 -25.47 7.44
CA LYS A 77 -6.65 -26.53 7.67
C LYS A 77 -7.05 -27.20 8.98
N GLU A 78 -7.75 -28.33 8.82
CA GLU A 78 -8.14 -29.35 9.81
C GLU A 78 -8.88 -28.89 11.08
#